data_AF-A0A948AVS6-F1
#
_entry.id   AF-A0A948AVS6-F1
#
_cell.length_a   1.000
_cell.length_b   1.000
_cell.length_c   1.000
_cell.angle_alpha   90.00
_cell.angle_beta   90.00
_cell.angle_gamma   90.00
#
_symmetry.space_group_name_H-M   'P 1'
#
loop_
_entity.id
_entity.type
_entity.pdbx_description
1 polymer ?
#
loop_
_entity_poly.entity_id
_entity_poly.type
_entity_poly.pdbx_seq_one_letter_code
_entity_poly.pdbx_strand_id
1 'polypeptide(L)'
;GAVPATARDYKARGLRWVVVGDENYGEGSSREHAAMEPRHLGCAAVLVRSFARIHETNLKKQGVLPLTFADPADYDKVREDDRVSIRGLASLAPGEPLQVELKHADGTADAFAVNHTFTAEQIGWFAAGSALNRIKAGV
;
A
#
# COMPACT_ATOMS: atom_id res chain seq x y z
N GLY A 1 11.52 12.62 13.48
CA GLY A 1 12.47 11.61 14.00
C GLY A 1 12.88 10.67 12.87
N ALA A 2 13.75 9.69 13.13
CA ALA A 2 14.08 8.67 12.12
C ALA A 2 12.82 7.88 11.70
N VAL A 3 12.74 7.46 10.43
CA VAL A 3 11.57 6.75 9.86
C VAL A 3 11.06 5.61 10.75
N PRO A 4 11.91 4.70 11.28
CA PRO A 4 11.42 3.62 12.14
C PRO A 4 10.83 4.10 13.47
N ALA A 5 11.35 5.21 14.03
CA ALA A 5 10.82 5.77 15.27
C ALA A 5 9.44 6.40 15.04
N THR A 6 9.27 7.15 13.95
CA THR A 6 7.99 7.74 13.55
C THR A 6 6.94 6.65 13.28
N ALA A 7 7.30 5.59 12.56
CA ALA A 7 6.38 4.49 12.27
C ALA A 7 5.93 3.74 13.54
N ARG A 8 6.83 3.57 14.52
CA ARG A 8 6.48 3.01 15.84
C ARG A 8 5.52 3.91 16.61
N ASP A 9 5.71 5.23 16.58
CA ASP A 9 4.78 6.19 17.21
C ASP A 9 3.37 6.07 16.61
N TYR A 10 3.27 6.09 15.28
CA TYR A 10 1.99 5.93 14.58
C TYR A 10 1.30 4.62 14.97
N LYS A 11 2.03 3.51 14.95
CA LYS A 11 1.51 2.20 15.38
C LYS A 11 1.03 2.22 16.84
N ALA A 12 1.80 2.80 17.76
CA ALA A 12 1.44 2.88 19.17
C ALA A 12 0.15 3.70 19.39
N ARG A 13 -0.11 4.66 18.52
CA ARG A 13 -1.33 5.49 18.51
C ARG A 13 -2.49 4.87 17.71
N GLY A 14 -2.33 3.65 17.19
CA GLY A 14 -3.33 2.98 16.37
C GLY A 14 -3.52 3.58 14.98
N LEU A 15 -2.59 4.42 14.52
CA LEU A 15 -2.64 5.06 13.22
C LEU A 15 -2.02 4.15 12.16
N ARG A 16 -2.70 4.07 11.01
CA ARG A 16 -2.16 3.48 9.78
C ARG A 16 -1.45 4.55 8.97
N TRP A 17 -0.50 4.12 8.16
CA TRP A 17 0.26 5.00 7.27
C TRP A 17 0.48 4.34 5.91
N VAL A 18 0.84 5.17 4.93
CA VAL A 18 1.13 4.75 3.56
C VAL A 18 2.53 5.21 3.17
N VAL A 19 3.18 4.47 2.27
CA VAL A 19 4.34 4.97 1.53
C VAL A 19 3.85 5.58 0.24
N VAL A 20 4.38 6.74 -0.13
CA VAL A 20 4.30 7.25 -1.50
C VAL A 20 5.71 7.22 -2.08
N GLY A 21 5.86 6.67 -3.28
CA GLY A 21 7.17 6.48 -3.91
C GLY A 21 7.12 6.65 -5.42
N ASP A 22 8.31 6.69 -6.01
CA ASP A 22 8.49 7.01 -7.42
C ASP A 22 8.47 5.74 -8.29
N GLU A 23 9.26 5.71 -9.36
CA GLU A 23 9.41 4.56 -10.25
C GLU A 23 10.25 3.43 -9.65
N ASN A 24 9.99 2.21 -10.13
CA ASN A 24 10.74 0.99 -9.82
C ASN A 24 10.92 0.72 -8.31
N TYR A 25 9.90 1.05 -7.51
CA TYR A 25 9.98 0.97 -6.06
C TYR A 25 10.28 -0.45 -5.58
N GLY A 26 11.27 -0.56 -4.69
CA GLY A 26 11.77 -1.84 -4.19
C GLY A 26 12.78 -2.53 -5.12
N GLU A 27 13.43 -1.77 -6.01
CA GLU A 27 14.54 -2.25 -6.82
C GLU A 27 15.67 -2.84 -5.97
N GLY A 28 16.33 -3.85 -6.53
CA GLY A 28 17.51 -4.48 -5.94
C GLY A 28 17.23 -5.87 -5.40
N SER A 29 17.89 -6.22 -4.30
CA SER A 29 17.88 -7.59 -3.79
C SER A 29 16.49 -8.04 -3.33
N SER A 30 16.15 -9.30 -3.62
CA SER A 30 14.94 -9.99 -3.14
C SER A 30 14.97 -10.22 -1.63
N ARG A 31 14.76 -9.16 -0.85
CA ARG A 31 14.66 -9.23 0.62
C ARG A 31 13.19 -9.16 1.02
N GLU A 32 12.62 -10.26 1.47
CA GLU A 32 11.23 -10.29 1.97
C GLU A 32 11.02 -9.37 3.20
N HIS A 33 12.10 -9.08 3.94
CA HIS A 33 12.12 -8.12 5.04
C HIS A 33 11.64 -6.72 4.61
N ALA A 34 11.90 -6.32 3.37
CA ALA A 34 11.44 -5.04 2.83
C ALA A 34 9.90 -4.92 2.81
N ALA A 35 9.17 -6.04 2.86
CA ALA A 35 7.71 -6.06 3.02
C ALA A 35 7.27 -6.34 4.46
N MET A 36 7.99 -7.20 5.19
CA MET A 36 7.66 -7.56 6.57
C MET A 36 7.84 -6.39 7.55
N GLU A 37 8.88 -5.58 7.39
CA GLU A 37 9.17 -4.45 8.27
C GLU A 37 8.08 -3.36 8.20
N PRO A 38 7.68 -2.86 7.00
CA PRO A 38 6.55 -1.94 6.89
C PRO A 38 5.27 -2.52 7.48
N ARG A 39 4.95 -3.78 7.17
CA ARG A 39 3.74 -4.45 7.66
C ARG A 39 3.73 -4.55 9.18
N HIS A 40 4.87 -4.89 9.78
CA HIS A 40 5.04 -4.95 11.23
C HIS A 40 4.84 -3.58 11.86
N LEU A 41 5.31 -2.50 11.21
CA LEU A 41 5.24 -1.13 11.70
C LEU A 41 3.92 -0.42 11.36
N GLY A 42 2.94 -1.10 10.78
CA GLY A 42 1.58 -0.57 10.59
C GLY A 42 1.29 0.03 9.21
N CYS A 43 2.18 -0.15 8.23
CA CYS A 43 1.93 0.21 6.84
C CYS A 43 0.65 -0.46 6.34
N ALA A 44 -0.23 0.33 5.73
CA ALA A 44 -1.45 -0.15 5.11
C ALA A 44 -1.30 -0.34 3.60
N ALA A 45 -0.64 0.60 2.93
CA ALA A 45 -0.49 0.59 1.48
C ALA A 45 0.83 1.24 1.04
N VAL A 46 1.27 0.88 -0.14
CA VAL A 46 2.39 1.50 -0.85
C VAL A 46 1.85 1.99 -2.19
N LEU A 47 1.91 3.30 -2.43
CA LEU A 47 1.39 3.97 -3.61
C LEU A 47 2.56 4.53 -4.41
N VAL A 48 2.79 4.01 -5.63
CA VAL A 48 4.01 4.33 -6.39
C VAL A 48 3.74 4.55 -7.87
N ARG A 49 4.67 5.13 -8.62
CA ARG A 49 4.55 5.18 -10.08
C ARG A 49 4.73 3.78 -10.69
N SER A 50 5.68 2.99 -10.18
CA SER A 50 5.85 1.59 -10.57
C SER A 50 6.61 0.78 -9.50
N PHE A 51 6.48 -0.55 -9.54
CA PHE A 51 7.17 -1.47 -8.63
C PHE A 51 8.23 -2.31 -9.35
N ALA A 52 9.29 -2.67 -8.63
CA ALA A 52 10.09 -3.83 -8.98
C ALA A 52 9.29 -5.12 -8.75
N ARG A 53 9.28 -6.03 -9.75
CA ARG A 53 8.43 -7.23 -9.79
C ARG A 53 8.42 -8.07 -8.51
N ILE A 54 9.59 -8.33 -7.93
CA ILE A 54 9.73 -9.19 -6.74
C ILE A 54 9.16 -8.49 -5.50
N HIS A 55 9.44 -7.19 -5.35
CA HIS A 55 9.02 -6.44 -4.18
C HIS A 55 7.49 -6.33 -4.10
N GLU A 56 6.82 -6.08 -5.23
CA GLU A 56 5.36 -6.06 -5.31
C GLU A 56 4.74 -7.37 -4.78
N THR A 57 5.29 -8.51 -5.21
CA THR A 57 4.83 -9.83 -4.78
C THR A 57 5.00 -10.02 -3.27
N ASN A 58 6.12 -9.55 -2.70
CA ASN A 58 6.37 -9.63 -1.27
C ASN A 58 5.37 -8.78 -0.47
N LEU A 59 5.03 -7.59 -0.93
CA LEU A 59 4.01 -6.75 -0.29
C LEU A 59 2.65 -7.47 -0.24
N LYS A 60 2.21 -8.06 -1.35
CA LYS A 60 0.96 -8.85 -1.42
C LYS A 60 0.97 -10.02 -0.44
N LYS A 61 2.07 -10.78 -0.37
CA LYS A 61 2.22 -11.90 0.57
C LYS A 61 2.10 -11.46 2.02
N GLN A 62 2.55 -10.26 2.37
CA GLN A 62 2.47 -9.71 3.72
C GLN A 62 1.15 -8.98 4.02
N GLY A 63 0.20 -8.96 3.08
CA GLY A 63 -1.08 -8.27 3.24
C GLY A 63 -0.95 -6.75 3.26
N VAL A 64 0.11 -6.20 2.68
CA VAL A 64 0.21 -4.77 2.34
C VAL A 64 -0.41 -4.57 0.96
N LEU A 65 -1.02 -3.43 0.73
CA LEU A 65 -1.67 -3.10 -0.55
C LEU A 65 -0.69 -2.33 -1.48
N PRO A 66 -0.03 -2.99 -2.45
CA PRO A 66 0.72 -2.29 -3.49
C PRO A 66 -0.23 -1.71 -4.52
N LEU A 67 -0.15 -0.40 -4.71
CA LEU A 67 -0.96 0.37 -5.64
C LEU A 67 -0.05 1.18 -6.56
N THR A 68 -0.43 1.30 -7.82
CA THR A 68 0.22 2.23 -8.75
C THR A 68 -0.74 3.34 -9.14
N PHE A 69 -0.22 4.55 -9.35
CA PHE A 69 -1.04 5.62 -9.91
C PHE A 69 -1.58 5.20 -11.30
N ALA A 70 -2.84 5.50 -11.59
CA ALA A 70 -3.38 5.29 -12.93
C ALA A 70 -2.80 6.30 -13.93
N ASP A 71 -2.63 7.55 -13.50
CA ASP A 71 -1.81 8.55 -14.15
C ASP A 71 -0.59 8.85 -13.25
N PRO A 72 0.64 8.55 -13.68
CA PRO A 72 1.84 8.85 -12.90
C PRO A 72 1.92 10.31 -12.43
N ALA A 73 1.38 11.29 -13.18
CA ALA A 73 1.38 12.70 -12.78
C ALA A 73 0.59 12.97 -11.49
N ASP A 74 -0.31 12.09 -11.08
CA ASP A 74 -1.04 12.20 -9.80
C ASP A 74 -0.12 12.10 -8.59
N TYR A 75 1.10 11.57 -8.75
CA TYR A 75 2.14 11.61 -7.71
C TYR A 75 2.38 13.04 -7.20
N ASP A 76 2.37 14.04 -8.09
CA ASP A 76 2.67 15.43 -7.75
C ASP A 76 1.52 16.12 -6.99
N LYS A 77 0.34 15.48 -6.88
CA LYS A 77 -0.78 15.93 -6.05
C LYS A 77 -0.61 15.57 -4.57
N VAL A 78 0.19 14.54 -4.27
CA VAL A 78 0.37 14.04 -2.89
C VAL A 78 1.26 14.98 -2.09
N ARG A 79 0.78 15.42 -0.93
CA ARG A 79 1.53 16.24 0.03
C ARG A 79 1.83 15.45 1.30
N GLU A 80 2.95 15.77 1.96
CA GLU A 80 3.46 14.99 3.10
C GLU A 80 2.50 14.94 4.31
N ASP A 81 1.65 15.94 4.47
CA ASP A 81 0.71 16.09 5.58
C ASP A 81 -0.72 15.61 5.27
N ASP A 82 -0.94 15.08 4.07
CA ASP A 82 -2.24 14.62 3.61
C ASP A 82 -2.81 13.49 4.48
N ARG A 83 -4.15 13.43 4.52
CA ARG A 83 -4.86 12.21 4.93
C ARG A 83 -5.32 11.46 3.69
N VAL A 84 -4.84 10.24 3.56
CA VAL A 84 -5.10 9.35 2.43
C VAL A 84 -6.23 8.40 2.77
N SER A 85 -7.29 8.38 1.95
CA SER A 85 -8.34 7.36 1.99
C SER A 85 -8.29 6.51 0.73
N ILE A 86 -8.36 5.19 0.88
CA ILE A 86 -8.44 4.24 -0.24
C ILE A 86 -9.85 3.65 -0.24
N ARG A 87 -10.60 3.92 -1.31
CA ARG A 87 -11.99 3.49 -1.50
C ARG A 87 -12.06 2.30 -2.45
N GLY A 88 -13.17 1.54 -2.37
CA GLY A 88 -13.42 0.38 -3.24
C GLY A 88 -12.91 -0.96 -2.70
N LEU A 89 -12.28 -1.00 -1.51
CA LEU A 89 -11.73 -2.24 -0.95
C LEU A 89 -12.77 -3.33 -0.66
N ALA A 90 -14.02 -2.97 -0.38
CA ALA A 90 -15.11 -3.93 -0.14
C ALA A 90 -15.51 -4.71 -1.41
N SER A 91 -15.26 -4.13 -2.58
CA SER A 91 -15.54 -4.71 -3.90
C SER A 91 -14.25 -4.97 -4.70
N LEU A 92 -13.12 -5.15 -4.00
CA LEU A 92 -11.82 -5.39 -4.61
C LEU A 92 -11.91 -6.61 -5.54
N ALA A 93 -11.60 -6.42 -6.81
CA ALA A 93 -11.67 -7.45 -7.84
C ALA A 93 -10.50 -7.32 -8.83
N PRO A 94 -10.03 -8.43 -9.45
CA PRO A 94 -8.93 -8.38 -10.41
C PRO A 94 -9.24 -7.43 -11.57
N GLY A 95 -8.30 -6.54 -11.90
CA GLY A 95 -8.42 -5.59 -13.02
C GLY A 95 -9.28 -4.36 -12.73
N GLU A 96 -9.99 -4.29 -11.61
CA GLU A 96 -10.81 -3.14 -11.23
C GLU A 96 -9.97 -2.11 -10.46
N PRO A 97 -9.85 -0.86 -10.94
CA PRO A 97 -9.14 0.20 -10.22
C PRO A 97 -9.79 0.54 -8.88
N LEU A 98 -8.98 1.07 -7.96
CA LEU A 98 -9.44 1.69 -6.71
C LEU A 98 -9.38 3.21 -6.84
N GLN A 99 -9.93 3.91 -5.84
CA GLN A 99 -9.87 5.36 -5.77
C GLN A 99 -9.11 5.79 -4.53
N VAL A 100 -8.16 6.72 -4.71
CA VAL A 100 -7.51 7.44 -3.62
C VAL A 100 -8.14 8.82 -3.49
N GLU A 101 -8.43 9.21 -2.26
CA GLU A 101 -8.83 10.57 -1.88
C GLU A 101 -7.75 11.15 -0.96
N LEU A 102 -7.24 12.32 -1.32
CA LEU A 102 -6.35 13.12 -0.49
C LEU A 102 -7.15 14.24 0.18
N LYS A 103 -6.98 14.38 1.48
CA LYS A 103 -7.43 15.55 2.22
C LYS A 103 -6.22 16.36 2.66
N HIS A 104 -6.07 17.52 2.06
CA HIS A 104 -4.96 18.44 2.31
C HIS A 104 -5.18 19.23 3.60
N ALA A 105 -4.08 19.69 4.22
CA ALA A 105 -4.14 20.47 5.45
C ALA A 105 -4.77 21.86 5.27
N ASP A 106 -4.72 22.42 4.05
CA ASP A 106 -5.36 23.69 3.68
C ASP A 106 -6.89 23.56 3.46
N GLY A 107 -7.43 22.34 3.58
CA GLY A 107 -8.84 22.04 3.39
C GLY A 107 -9.24 21.70 1.95
N THR A 108 -8.33 21.82 0.99
CA THR A 108 -8.55 21.32 -0.38
C THR A 108 -8.49 19.79 -0.42
N ALA A 109 -8.93 19.20 -1.52
CA ALA A 109 -8.90 17.76 -1.72
C ALA A 109 -8.65 17.41 -3.19
N ASP A 110 -7.94 16.32 -3.39
CA ASP A 110 -7.71 15.69 -4.69
C ASP A 110 -8.20 14.25 -4.65
N ALA A 111 -8.61 13.72 -5.80
CA ALA A 111 -8.95 12.32 -5.94
C ALA A 111 -8.48 11.78 -7.29
N PHE A 112 -7.98 10.56 -7.29
CA PHE A 112 -7.49 9.90 -8.50
C PHE A 112 -7.65 8.39 -8.43
N ALA A 113 -7.66 7.76 -9.61
CA ALA A 113 -7.69 6.32 -9.74
C ALA A 113 -6.30 5.74 -9.49
N VAL A 114 -6.27 4.55 -8.90
CA VAL A 114 -5.06 3.76 -8.71
C VAL A 114 -5.29 2.33 -9.15
N ASN A 115 -4.27 1.74 -9.74
CA ASN A 115 -4.30 0.38 -10.26
C ASN A 115 -3.65 -0.58 -9.27
N HIS A 116 -3.94 -1.86 -9.48
CA HIS A 116 -3.26 -2.96 -8.82
C HIS A 116 -3.20 -4.18 -9.75
N THR A 117 -2.29 -5.11 -9.46
CA THR A 117 -2.20 -6.37 -10.23
C THR A 117 -2.58 -7.60 -9.39
N PHE A 118 -3.48 -7.43 -8.41
CA PHE A 118 -4.01 -8.53 -7.62
C PHE A 118 -4.77 -9.55 -8.48
N THR A 119 -4.46 -10.83 -8.29
CA THR A 119 -5.32 -11.94 -8.72
C THR A 119 -6.36 -12.26 -7.64
N ALA A 120 -7.39 -13.06 -7.96
CA ALA A 120 -8.39 -13.49 -6.98
C ALA A 120 -7.77 -14.21 -5.77
N GLU A 121 -6.74 -15.03 -5.98
CA GLU A 121 -5.99 -15.69 -4.90
C GLU A 121 -5.30 -14.67 -3.99
N GLN A 122 -4.62 -13.69 -4.58
CA GLN A 122 -3.88 -12.66 -3.84
C GLN A 122 -4.82 -11.73 -3.06
N ILE A 123 -6.04 -11.49 -3.56
CA ILE A 123 -7.11 -10.82 -2.80
C ILE A 123 -7.46 -11.63 -1.56
N GLY A 124 -7.52 -12.95 -1.66
CA GLY A 124 -7.69 -13.85 -0.52
C GLY A 124 -6.57 -13.72 0.52
N TRP A 125 -5.33 -13.53 0.10
CA TRP A 125 -4.21 -13.25 1.02
C TRP A 125 -4.38 -11.92 1.75
N PHE A 126 -4.77 -10.86 1.02
CA PHE A 126 -5.01 -9.54 1.60
C PHE A 126 -6.15 -9.59 2.63
N ALA A 127 -7.28 -10.23 2.30
CA ALA A 127 -8.41 -10.39 3.20
C ALA A 127 -8.07 -11.17 4.48
N ALA A 128 -7.19 -12.19 4.38
CA ALA A 128 -6.67 -12.93 5.53
C ALA A 128 -5.58 -12.16 6.31
N GLY A 129 -5.11 -11.03 5.79
CA GLY A 129 -4.05 -10.20 6.35
C GLY A 129 -2.62 -10.67 6.04
N SER A 130 -2.45 -11.83 5.39
CA SER A 130 -1.22 -12.34 4.75
C SER A 130 -1.50 -13.66 4.03
N ALA A 131 -0.61 -14.07 3.12
CA ALA A 131 -0.65 -15.40 2.50
C ALA A 131 -0.51 -16.53 3.54
N LEU A 132 0.33 -16.33 4.57
CA LEU A 132 0.52 -17.32 5.62
C LEU A 132 -0.74 -17.50 6.47
N ASN A 133 -1.46 -16.40 6.76
CA ASN A 133 -2.73 -16.47 7.48
C ASN A 133 -3.78 -17.23 6.66
N ARG A 134 -3.80 -17.05 5.34
CA ARG A 134 -4.68 -17.79 4.44
C ARG A 134 -4.37 -19.29 4.48
N ILE A 135 -3.10 -19.68 4.36
CA ILE A 135 -2.66 -21.08 4.44
C ILE A 135 -3.04 -21.70 5.80
N LYS A 136 -2.84 -20.97 6.90
CA LYS A 136 -3.19 -21.43 8.25
C LYS A 136 -4.70 -21.69 8.40
N ALA A 137 -5.54 -20.94 7.68
CA ALA A 137 -6.99 -21.13 7.71
C ALA A 137 -7.46 -22.40 7.00
N GLY A 138 -6.58 -23.13 6.29
CA GLY A 138 -6.90 -24.41 5.66
C GLY A 138 -7.81 -24.29 4.43
N VAL A 139 -7.86 -23.12 3.79
CA VAL A 139 -8.67 -22.83 2.61
C VAL A 139 -7.87 -22.01 1.60
#